data_AF-A0A5J6FGY6-F1
#
_entry.id   AF-A0A5J6FGY6-F1
#
_cell.length_a   1.000
_cell.length_b   1.000
_cell.length_c   1.000
_cell.angle_alpha   90.00
_cell.angle_beta   90.00
_cell.angle_gamma   90.00
#
_symmetry.space_group_name_H-M   'P 1'
#
loop_
_entity.id
_entity.type
_entity.pdbx_description
1 polymer ?
#
loop_
_entity_poly.entity_id
_entity_poly.type
_entity_poly.pdbx_seq_one_letter_code
_entity_poly.pdbx_strand_id
1 'polypeptide(L)'
;MTARQSLTEAVQRAASRAVAQEAPGWLIATVTATYADGTVDIATSRGPVEKVRRLKSYSTPAVGDMVKVDYNSDGNWIVAGSLATS
;
A
#
# COMPACT_ATOMS: atom_id res chain seq x y z
N MET A 1 -10.83 1.58 -33.80
CA MET A 1 -9.87 1.08 -32.80
C MET A 1 -9.90 -0.44 -32.83
N THR A 2 -8.78 -1.11 -33.06
CA THR A 2 -8.73 -2.59 -33.12
C THR A 2 -8.55 -3.18 -31.72
N ALA A 3 -9.01 -4.43 -31.50
CA ALA A 3 -8.94 -5.10 -30.19
C ALA A 3 -7.51 -5.21 -29.62
N ARG A 4 -6.49 -5.26 -30.48
CA ARG A 4 -5.09 -5.27 -30.08
C ARG A 4 -4.63 -3.92 -29.52
N GLN A 5 -5.13 -2.82 -30.07
CA GLN A 5 -4.81 -1.46 -29.62
C GLN A 5 -5.45 -1.17 -28.25
N SER A 6 -6.70 -1.60 -28.03
CA SER A 6 -7.37 -1.44 -26.74
C SER A 6 -6.71 -2.27 -25.62
N LEU A 7 -6.23 -3.48 -25.92
CA LEU A 7 -5.48 -4.30 -24.96
C LEU A 7 -4.14 -3.65 -24.59
N THR A 8 -3.36 -3.20 -25.58
CA THR A 8 -2.07 -2.54 -25.32
C THR A 8 -2.24 -1.34 -24.40
N GLU A 9 -3.24 -0.50 -24.63
CA GLU A 9 -3.52 0.66 -23.77
C GLU A 9 -4.00 0.27 -22.37
N ALA A 10 -4.84 -0.78 -22.27
CA ALA A 10 -5.28 -1.28 -20.96
C ALA A 10 -4.08 -1.79 -20.14
N VAL A 11 -3.16 -2.52 -20.77
CA VAL A 11 -1.92 -2.99 -20.15
C VAL A 11 -1.04 -1.81 -19.72
N GLN A 12 -0.85 -0.80 -20.58
CA GLN A 12 -0.06 0.37 -20.21
C GLN A 12 -0.68 1.15 -19.04
N ARG A 13 -2.00 1.34 -19.02
CA ARG A 13 -2.68 2.00 -17.89
C ARG A 13 -2.56 1.21 -16.60
N ALA A 14 -2.68 -0.11 -16.66
CA ALA A 14 -2.50 -0.98 -15.49
C ALA A 14 -1.06 -0.91 -14.97
N ALA A 15 -0.07 -0.98 -15.86
CA ALA A 15 1.34 -0.85 -15.51
C ALA A 15 1.66 0.50 -14.86
N SER A 16 1.17 1.61 -15.44
CA SER A 16 1.38 2.95 -14.87
C SER A 16 0.71 3.12 -13.50
N ARG A 17 -0.48 2.54 -13.29
CA ARG A 17 -1.15 2.57 -11.98
C ARG A 17 -0.41 1.75 -10.94
N ALA A 18 0.14 0.59 -11.32
CA ALA A 18 0.98 -0.20 -10.43
C ALA A 18 2.21 0.59 -9.98
N VAL A 19 2.93 1.23 -10.91
CA VAL A 19 4.08 2.10 -10.55
C VAL A 19 3.66 3.31 -9.70
N ALA A 20 2.45 3.84 -9.89
CA ALA A 20 1.92 4.90 -9.03
C ALA A 20 1.60 4.43 -7.60
N GLN A 21 1.47 3.12 -7.38
CA GLN A 21 1.12 2.51 -6.10
C GLN A 21 2.27 1.72 -5.48
N GLU A 22 3.41 1.57 -6.14
CA GLU A 22 4.60 0.89 -5.61
C GLU A 22 5.89 1.22 -6.36
N ALA A 23 7.01 1.17 -5.64
CA ALA A 23 8.36 1.14 -6.21
C ALA A 23 9.30 0.31 -5.31
N PRO A 24 10.58 0.15 -5.67
CA PRO A 24 11.56 -0.42 -4.74
C PRO A 24 11.58 0.38 -3.43
N GLY A 25 11.29 -0.30 -2.33
CA GLY A 25 11.32 0.26 -0.98
C GLY A 25 10.01 0.88 -0.48
N TRP A 26 8.96 1.02 -1.30
CA TRP A 26 7.66 1.49 -0.83
C TRP A 26 6.48 0.96 -1.64
N LEU A 27 5.30 0.91 -1.03
CA LEU A 27 4.03 0.62 -1.69
C LEU A 27 2.84 1.27 -0.97
N ILE A 28 1.68 1.28 -1.63
CA ILE A 28 0.39 1.61 -1.02
C ILE A 28 -0.28 0.32 -0.55
N ALA A 29 -0.79 0.34 0.67
CA ALA A 29 -1.47 -0.78 1.31
C ALA A 29 -2.80 -0.33 1.93
N THR A 30 -3.61 -1.30 2.34
CA THR A 30 -4.85 -1.06 3.09
C THR A 30 -4.71 -1.63 4.50
N VAL A 31 -5.05 -0.85 5.53
CA VAL A 31 -5.13 -1.35 6.90
C VAL A 31 -6.31 -2.32 7.04
N THR A 32 -6.06 -3.50 7.61
CA THR A 32 -7.05 -4.58 7.76
C THR A 32 -7.38 -4.91 9.22
N ALA A 33 -6.47 -4.62 10.15
CA ALA A 33 -6.70 -4.70 11.59
C ALA A 33 -5.88 -3.63 12.33
N THR A 34 -6.35 -3.22 13.50
CA THR A 34 -5.66 -2.28 14.39
C THR A 34 -5.51 -2.88 15.79
N TYR A 35 -4.42 -2.55 16.47
CA TYR A 35 -4.11 -3.12 17.78
C TYR A 35 -3.75 -2.04 18.81
N ALA A 36 -4.01 -2.34 20.08
CA ALA A 36 -3.72 -1.46 21.20
C ALA A 36 -2.23 -1.20 21.43
N ASP A 37 -1.35 -2.07 20.92
CA ASP A 37 0.11 -1.93 20.96
C ASP A 37 0.66 -0.92 19.95
N GLY A 38 -0.21 -0.31 19.13
CA GLY A 38 0.17 0.65 18.10
C GLY A 38 0.59 0.03 16.77
N THR A 39 0.44 -1.28 16.58
CA THR A 39 0.64 -1.94 15.29
C THR A 39 -0.66 -2.08 14.50
N VAL A 40 -0.53 -2.37 13.20
CA VAL A 40 -1.64 -2.64 12.28
C VAL A 40 -1.29 -3.83 11.37
N ASP A 41 -2.31 -4.53 10.90
CA ASP A 41 -2.16 -5.47 9.78
C ASP A 41 -2.46 -4.73 8.48
N ILE A 42 -1.72 -5.05 7.42
CA ILE A 42 -1.86 -4.42 6.11
C ILE A 42 -2.00 -5.46 5.00
N ALA A 43 -2.90 -5.19 4.06
CA ALA A 43 -2.98 -5.89 2.79
C ALA A 43 -2.14 -5.13 1.74
N THR A 44 -1.18 -5.81 1.14
CA THR A 44 -0.28 -5.24 0.12
C THR A 44 -0.40 -6.02 -1.20
N SER A 45 0.10 -5.45 -2.30
CA SER A 45 0.26 -6.15 -3.58
C SER A 45 1.16 -7.39 -3.50
N ARG A 46 1.97 -7.52 -2.44
CA ARG A 46 2.93 -8.60 -2.19
C ARG A 46 2.41 -9.65 -1.20
N GLY A 47 1.20 -9.48 -0.70
CA GLY A 47 0.59 -10.32 0.34
C GLY A 47 0.32 -9.55 1.64
N PRO A 48 -0.39 -10.18 2.60
CA PRO A 48 -0.65 -9.58 3.89
C PRO A 48 0.61 -9.50 4.74
N VAL A 49 0.71 -8.46 5.57
CA VAL A 49 1.79 -8.29 6.55
C VAL A 49 1.16 -7.93 7.89
N GLU A 50 1.44 -8.73 8.90
CA GLU A 50 0.84 -8.60 10.23
C GLU A 50 1.72 -7.75 11.15
N LYS A 51 1.10 -7.12 12.16
CA LYS A 51 1.79 -6.43 13.26
C LYS A 51 2.83 -5.39 12.82
N VAL A 52 2.54 -4.67 11.74
CA VAL A 52 3.41 -3.61 11.22
C VAL A 52 3.33 -2.38 12.11
N ARG A 53 4.49 -1.84 12.50
CA ARG A 53 4.59 -0.60 13.27
C ARG A 53 4.18 0.60 12.40
N ARG A 54 3.64 1.64 13.04
CA ARG A 54 3.32 2.92 12.40
C ARG A 54 4.12 4.06 13.01
N LEU A 55 4.30 5.13 12.25
CA LEU A 55 4.82 6.39 12.79
C LEU A 55 3.86 6.96 13.83
N LYS A 56 4.39 7.55 14.90
CA LYS A 56 3.58 8.16 15.98
C LYS A 56 2.65 9.27 15.49
N SER A 57 3.02 9.95 14.40
CA SER A 57 2.23 10.99 13.74
C SER A 57 0.92 10.47 13.15
N TYR A 58 0.87 9.21 12.70
CA TYR A 58 -0.35 8.55 12.25
C TYR A 58 -1.09 7.97 13.46
N SER A 59 -1.69 8.83 14.28
CA SER A 59 -2.14 8.51 15.65
C SER A 59 -3.44 7.72 15.73
N THR A 60 -4.32 7.83 14.73
CA THR A 60 -5.67 7.24 14.71
C THR A 60 -5.85 6.28 13.52
N PRO A 61 -5.19 5.12 13.51
CA PRO A 61 -5.39 4.15 12.43
C PRO A 61 -6.79 3.55 12.47
N ALA A 62 -7.40 3.38 11.30
CA ALA A 62 -8.66 2.70 11.12
C ALA A 62 -8.57 1.61 10.05
N VAL A 63 -9.38 0.55 10.19
CA VAL A 63 -9.56 -0.45 9.14
C VAL A 63 -10.11 0.23 7.90
N GLY A 64 -9.53 -0.06 6.73
CA GLY A 64 -9.86 0.56 5.46
C GLY A 64 -8.97 1.76 5.10
N ASP A 65 -8.14 2.26 6.01
CA ASP A 65 -7.19 3.33 5.69
C ASP A 65 -6.23 2.90 4.57
N MET A 66 -6.12 3.75 3.55
CA MET A 66 -5.14 3.58 2.49
C MET A 66 -3.85 4.27 2.90
N VAL A 67 -2.76 3.51 3.05
CA VAL A 67 -1.53 3.97 3.69
C VAL A 67 -0.32 3.84 2.77
N LYS A 68 0.63 4.76 2.89
CA LYS A 68 1.99 4.57 2.35
C LYS A 68 2.79 3.72 3.33
N VAL A 69 3.45 2.71 2.80
CA VAL A 69 4.28 1.77 3.56
C VAL A 69 5.67 1.73 2.95
N ASP A 70 6.69 1.89 3.78
CA ASP A 70 8.08 1.68 3.39
C ASP A 70 8.52 0.27 3.83
N TYR A 71 9.29 -0.42 2.97
CA TYR A 71 9.81 -1.76 3.25
C TYR A 71 11.26 -1.91 2.78
N ASN A 72 11.98 -2.91 3.28
CA ASN A 72 13.33 -3.23 2.80
C ASN A 72 13.56 -4.74 2.60
N SER A 73 14.73 -5.09 2.04
CA SER A 73 15.11 -6.49 1.74
C SER A 73 15.26 -7.37 2.98
N ASP A 74 15.46 -6.76 4.16
CA ASP A 74 15.58 -7.47 5.44
C ASP A 74 14.20 -7.83 6.03
N GLY A 75 13.12 -7.54 5.30
CA GLY A 75 11.76 -7.82 5.74
C GLY A 75 11.21 -6.84 6.77
N ASN A 76 11.83 -5.66 6.92
CA ASN A 76 11.27 -4.60 7.76
C ASN A 76 10.19 -3.83 7.02
N TRP A 77 9.13 -3.49 7.73
CA TRP A 77 8.00 -2.71 7.24
C TRP A 77 7.67 -1.59 8.23
N ILE A 78 7.29 -0.42 7.70
CA ILE A 78 6.79 0.69 8.51
C ILE A 78 5.67 1.42 7.78
N VAL A 79 4.55 1.64 8.47
CA VAL A 79 3.46 2.48 7.98
C VAL A 79 3.81 3.95 8.21
N ALA A 80 3.98 4.70 7.13
CA ALA A 80 4.30 6.12 7.17
C ALA A 80 3.08 6.98 7.58
N GLY A 81 1.90 6.61 7.10
CA GLY A 81 0.63 7.28 7.42
C GLY A 81 -0.46 7.03 6.39
N SER A 82 -1.67 7.50 6.68
CA SER A 82 -2.81 7.43 5.76
C SER A 82 -2.74 8.53 4.69
N LEU A 83 -3.24 8.19 3.51
CA LEU A 83 -3.41 9.10 2.39
C LEU A 83 -4.75 9.81 2.51
N ALA A 84 -4.80 11.07 2.07
CA ALA A 84 -6.07 11.76 1.88
C ALA A 84 -6.85 11.10 0.74
N THR A 85 -8.16 10.96 0.91
CA THR A 85 -9.07 10.57 -0.17
C THR A 85 -9.38 11.79 -1.03
N SER A 86 -9.17 11.67 -2.34
CA SER A 86 -9.60 12.68 -3.33
C SER A 86 -11.01 12.40 -3.83
#